data_AF-A0A0B4ETB6-F1
#
_entry.id   AF-A0A0B4ETB6-F1
#
_cell.length_a   1.000
_cell.length_b   1.000
_cell.length_c   1.000
_cell.angle_alpha   90.00
_cell.angle_beta   90.00
_cell.angle_gamma   90.00
#
_symmetry.space_group_name_H-M   'P 1'
#
loop_
_entity.id
_entity.type
_entity.pdbx_description
1 polymer ?
#
loop_
_entity_poly.entity_id
_entity_poly.type
_entity_poly.pdbx_seq_one_letter_code
_entity_poly.pdbx_strand_id
1 'polypeptide(L)'
;MSPQPRMCSHSRTRVSSDRMNDVVWMGKNRVEIAQVPKPKIVQGRDVILKVTGSTVCGSDLDLFHGSVLQLSKGDILGHEFCGVAEFVGR
;
A
#
# COMPACT_ATOMS: atom_id res chain seq x y z
N MET A 1 14.11 -34.28 -33.13
CA MET A 1 12.90 -33.81 -32.42
C MET A 1 13.32 -33.37 -31.03
N SER A 2 13.66 -32.09 -30.87
CA SER A 2 14.03 -31.51 -29.58
C SER A 2 12.76 -31.15 -28.79
N PRO A 3 12.66 -31.49 -27.49
CA PRO A 3 11.48 -31.16 -26.70
C PRO A 3 11.51 -29.67 -26.36
N GLN A 4 10.42 -28.96 -26.67
CA GLN A 4 10.27 -27.56 -26.25
C GLN A 4 9.97 -27.48 -24.75
N PRO A 5 10.52 -26.47 -24.03
CA PRO A 5 10.25 -26.29 -22.62
C PRO A 5 8.80 -25.86 -22.38
N ARG A 6 8.16 -26.46 -21.38
CA ARG A 6 6.78 -26.15 -20.97
C ARG A 6 6.70 -24.71 -20.45
N MET A 7 6.02 -23.85 -21.19
CA MET A 7 5.60 -22.53 -20.73
C MET A 7 4.59 -22.70 -19.58
N CYS A 8 4.93 -22.26 -18.37
CA CYS A 8 3.97 -22.10 -17.28
C CYS A 8 2.94 -21.03 -17.67
N SER A 9 1.68 -21.42 -17.77
CA SER A 9 0.55 -20.55 -18.07
C SER A 9 0.36 -19.54 -16.95
N HIS A 10 0.75 -18.30 -17.22
CA HIS A 10 0.50 -17.18 -16.31
C HIS A 10 -1.00 -16.93 -16.25
N SER A 11 -1.59 -17.22 -15.08
CA SER A 11 -3.01 -17.00 -14.79
C SER A 11 -3.35 -15.53 -14.97
N ARG A 12 -4.36 -15.26 -15.81
CA ARG A 12 -4.94 -13.93 -16.05
C ARG A 12 -5.30 -13.24 -14.72
N THR A 13 -4.50 -12.28 -14.29
CA THR A 13 -4.84 -11.42 -13.16
C THR A 13 -5.94 -10.47 -13.60
N ARG A 14 -7.14 -10.59 -13.01
CA ARG A 14 -8.19 -9.58 -13.11
C ARG A 14 -7.60 -8.27 -12.56
N VAL A 15 -7.51 -7.24 -13.40
CA VAL A 15 -7.10 -5.91 -12.96
C VAL A 15 -8.24 -5.34 -12.12
N SER A 16 -8.18 -5.52 -10.80
CA SER A 16 -8.93 -4.64 -9.88
C SER A 16 -8.37 -3.23 -10.05
N SER A 17 -9.21 -2.18 -9.96
CA SER A 17 -8.81 -0.79 -10.26
C SER A 17 -7.42 -0.44 -9.73
N ASP A 18 -6.61 0.27 -10.53
CA ASP A 18 -5.23 0.68 -10.20
C ASP A 18 -5.13 1.68 -9.03
N ARG A 19 -6.24 1.92 -8.34
CA ARG A 19 -6.37 2.85 -7.22
C ARG A 19 -7.01 2.17 -6.00
N MET A 20 -6.69 2.71 -4.83
CA MET A 20 -7.24 2.33 -3.52
C MET A 20 -7.63 3.58 -2.72
N ASN A 21 -8.53 3.43 -1.75
CA ASN A 21 -8.79 4.49 -0.77
C ASN A 21 -7.75 4.42 0.33
N ASP A 22 -7.25 5.58 0.76
CA ASP A 22 -6.35 5.67 1.90
C ASP A 22 -6.52 6.98 2.68
N VAL A 23 -6.07 7.01 3.92
CA VAL A 23 -6.02 8.21 4.77
C VAL A 23 -4.77 9.00 4.40
N VAL A 24 -4.97 10.19 3.84
CA VAL A 24 -3.88 11.09 3.45
C VAL A 24 -3.82 12.30 4.37
N TRP A 25 -2.60 12.70 4.72
CA TRP A 25 -2.33 13.91 5.50
C TRP A 25 -2.44 15.15 4.61
N MET A 26 -3.27 16.11 5.01
CA MET A 26 -3.61 17.30 4.21
C MET A 26 -3.12 18.61 4.84
N GLY A 27 -2.28 18.49 5.88
CA GLY A 27 -1.81 19.58 6.70
C GLY A 27 -2.07 19.32 8.18
N LYS A 28 -1.51 20.17 9.03
CA LYS A 28 -1.73 20.12 10.48
C LYS A 28 -3.23 20.04 10.79
N ASN A 29 -3.58 19.06 11.60
CA ASN A 29 -4.94 18.77 12.06
C ASN A 29 -5.93 18.40 10.95
N ARG A 30 -5.45 17.92 9.79
CA ARG A 30 -6.33 17.60 8.66
C ARG A 30 -5.88 16.33 7.95
N VAL A 31 -6.79 15.37 7.87
CA VAL A 31 -6.66 14.15 7.07
C VAL A 31 -7.92 13.96 6.22
N GLU A 32 -7.80 13.28 5.10
CA GLU A 32 -8.90 12.99 4.19
C GLU A 32 -8.79 11.56 3.66
N ILE A 33 -9.90 10.99 3.23
CA ILE A 33 -9.87 9.77 2.41
C ILE A 33 -9.67 10.18 0.96
N ALA A 34 -8.61 9.69 0.33
CA ALA A 34 -8.30 9.95 -1.06
C ALA A 34 -8.14 8.66 -1.86
N GLN A 35 -8.48 8.72 -3.14
CA GLN A 35 -8.12 7.69 -4.11
C GLN A 35 -6.65 7.86 -4.51
N VAL A 36 -5.81 6.91 -4.12
CA VAL A 36 -4.36 6.88 -4.38
C VAL A 36 -4.00 5.68 -5.26
N PRO A 37 -2.90 5.70 -6.04
CA PRO A 37 -2.48 4.54 -6.82
C PRO A 37 -2.19 3.34 -5.91
N LYS A 38 -2.49 2.12 -6.37
CA LYS A 38 -2.07 0.92 -5.65
C LYS A 38 -0.54 0.81 -5.67
N PRO A 39 0.08 0.32 -4.58
CA PRO A 39 1.51 0.08 -4.56
C PRO A 39 1.88 -0.99 -5.60
N LYS A 40 3.10 -0.89 -6.11
CA LYS A 40 3.70 -1.87 -7.01
C LYS A 40 4.93 -2.44 -6.32
N ILE A 41 5.24 -3.69 -6.61
CA ILE A 41 6.50 -4.30 -6.19
C ILE A 41 7.65 -3.59 -6.88
N VAL A 42 8.62 -3.14 -6.10
CA VAL A 42 9.83 -2.47 -6.60
C VAL A 42 11.02 -3.42 -6.52
N GLN A 43 11.10 -4.21 -5.44
CA GLN A 43 12.18 -5.16 -5.17
C GLN A 43 11.63 -6.57 -4.94
N GLY A 44 12.47 -7.59 -5.17
CA GLY A 44 12.08 -8.99 -5.03
C GLY A 44 11.66 -9.40 -3.60
N ARG A 45 11.98 -8.58 -2.58
CA ARG A 45 11.60 -8.84 -1.18
C ARG A 45 10.34 -8.09 -0.74
N ASP A 46 9.73 -7.30 -1.61
CA ASP A 46 8.53 -6.54 -1.25
C ASP A 46 7.30 -7.45 -1.16
N VAL A 47 6.29 -6.99 -0.42
CA VAL A 47 4.96 -7.61 -0.34
C VAL A 47 3.90 -6.52 -0.53
N ILE A 48 2.87 -6.83 -1.30
CA ILE A 48 1.64 -6.03 -1.34
C ILE A 48 0.64 -6.71 -0.41
N LEU A 49 0.27 -6.00 0.65
CA LEU A 49 -0.71 -6.45 1.64
C LEU A 49 -2.06 -5.80 1.37
N LYS A 50 -3.12 -6.61 1.21
CA LYS A 50 -4.49 -6.11 1.26
C LYS A 50 -4.87 -5.92 2.73
N VAL A 51 -4.86 -4.67 3.19
CA VAL A 51 -5.23 -4.30 4.55
C VAL A 51 -6.70 -4.67 4.81
N THR A 52 -6.95 -5.39 5.90
CA THR A 52 -8.29 -5.76 6.38
C THR A 52 -8.64 -5.14 7.72
N GLY A 53 -7.64 -4.66 8.45
CA GLY A 53 -7.81 -3.97 9.73
C GLY A 53 -6.61 -3.10 10.05
N SER A 54 -6.84 -2.02 10.78
CA SER A 54 -5.82 -1.09 11.28
C SER A 54 -6.22 -0.61 12.66
N THR A 55 -5.23 -0.31 13.49
CA THR A 55 -5.40 0.45 14.74
C THR A 55 -4.83 1.86 14.57
N VAL A 56 -5.10 2.72 15.54
CA VAL A 56 -4.54 4.07 15.61
C VAL A 56 -3.63 4.12 16.82
N CYS A 57 -2.37 4.50 16.59
CA CYS A 57 -1.39 4.64 17.65
C CYS A 57 -1.36 6.09 18.17
N GLY A 58 -0.87 6.28 19.40
CA GLY A 58 -0.64 7.63 19.94
C GLY A 58 0.34 8.44 19.10
N SER A 59 1.36 7.80 18.52
CA SER A 59 2.36 8.44 17.65
C SER A 59 1.79 8.95 16.31
N ASP A 60 0.64 8.42 15.86
CA ASP A 60 -0.05 8.99 14.70
C ASP A 60 -0.54 10.43 14.97
N LEU A 61 -0.73 10.81 16.25
CA LEU A 61 -1.10 12.17 16.63
C LEU A 61 0.05 13.16 16.45
N ASP A 62 1.30 12.73 16.61
CA ASP A 62 2.46 13.59 16.34
C ASP A 62 2.54 13.93 14.84
N LEU A 63 2.18 12.97 13.98
CA LEU A 63 2.03 13.17 12.54
C LEU A 63 0.84 14.10 12.23
N PHE A 64 -0.32 13.85 12.83
CA PHE A 64 -1.53 14.66 12.64
C PHE A 64 -1.31 16.13 13.03
N HIS A 65 -0.62 16.39 14.15
CA HIS A 65 -0.31 17.74 14.63
C HIS A 65 0.81 18.44 13.85
N GLY A 66 1.45 17.74 12.90
CA GLY A 66 2.55 18.28 12.10
C GLY A 66 3.83 18.49 12.90
N SER A 67 4.04 17.72 13.97
CA SER A 67 5.25 17.78 14.79
C SER A 67 6.46 17.18 14.07
N VAL A 68 6.23 16.38 13.03
CA VAL A 68 7.26 15.72 12.22
C VAL A 68 7.50 16.51 10.92
N LEU A 69 8.71 17.06 10.76
CA LEU A 69 9.10 17.91 9.62
C LEU A 69 9.14 17.19 8.27
N GLN A 70 9.13 15.86 8.25
CA GLN A 70 9.23 15.06 7.03
C GLN A 70 7.88 14.80 6.34
N LEU A 71 6.75 15.18 6.95
CA LEU A 71 5.43 15.03 6.38
C LEU A 71 5.17 16.02 5.25
N SER A 72 4.75 15.48 4.11
CA SER A 72 4.30 16.21 2.94
C SER A 72 2.79 16.04 2.74
N LYS A 73 2.15 17.07 2.18
CA LYS A 73 0.73 17.00 1.83
C LYS A 73 0.50 15.85 0.84
N GLY A 74 -0.41 14.95 1.18
CA GLY A 74 -0.74 13.75 0.40
C GLY A 74 -0.09 12.47 0.91
N ASP A 75 0.79 12.54 1.93
CA ASP A 75 1.39 11.36 2.53
C ASP A 75 0.34 10.47 3.19
N ILE A 76 0.50 9.16 3.02
CA ILE A 76 -0.37 8.14 3.60
C ILE A 76 0.04 7.91 5.05
N LEU A 77 -0.95 7.83 5.94
CA LEU A 77 -0.74 7.59 7.38
C LEU A 77 -1.05 6.14 7.78
N GLY A 78 -0.64 5.79 8.99
CA GLY A 78 -0.91 4.50 9.62
C GLY A 78 0.30 3.57 9.55
N HIS A 79 0.70 3.07 10.72
CA HIS A 79 1.81 2.13 10.87
C HIS A 79 1.42 0.86 11.63
N GLU A 80 0.14 0.72 11.99
CA GLU A 80 -0.40 -0.43 12.70
C GLU A 80 -1.54 -1.07 11.93
N PHE A 81 -1.22 -2.00 11.03
CA PHE A 81 -2.21 -2.66 10.19
C PHE A 81 -1.95 -4.15 10.01
N CYS A 82 -3.02 -4.88 9.71
CA CYS A 82 -2.98 -6.30 9.37
C CYS A 82 -3.85 -6.57 8.15
N GLY A 83 -3.55 -7.69 7.48
CA GLY A 83 -4.18 -7.99 6.20
C GLY A 83 -3.75 -9.32 5.62
N VAL A 84 -4.14 -9.53 4.37
CA VAL A 84 -3.81 -10.73 3.61
C VAL A 84 -2.76 -10.36 2.55
N ALA A 85 -1.71 -11.17 2.42
CA ALA A 85 -0.72 -10.99 1.37
C ALA A 85 -1.38 -11.22 0.00
N GLU A 86 -1.45 -10.17 -0.82
CA GLU A 86 -2.06 -10.22 -2.15
C GLU A 86 -1.00 -10.52 -3.22
N PHE A 87 0.23 -10.01 -3.05
CA PHE A 87 1.36 -10.32 -3.93
C PHE A 87 2.68 -10.34 -3.14
N VAL A 88 3.60 -11.24 -3.51
CA VAL A 88 4.96 -11.32 -2.94
C VAL A 88 5.97 -11.22 -4.08
N GLY A 89 7.00 -10.39 -3.91
CA GLY A 89 8.13 -10.26 -4.83
C GLY A 89 8.84 -11.58 -5.12
N ARG A 90 9.59 -11.61 -6.22
CA ARG A 90 10.44 -12.74 -6.63
C ARG A 90 11.88 -12.31 -6.76
#